data_AF-A0A392PYG6-F1
#
_entry.id   AF-A0A392PYG6-F1
#
_cell.length_a   1.000
_cell.length_b   1.000
_cell.length_c   1.000
_cell.angle_alpha   90.00
_cell.angle_beta   90.00
_cell.angle_gamma   90.00
#
_symmetry.space_group_name_H-M   'P 1'
#
loop_
_entity.id
_entity.type
_entity.pdbx_description
1 polymer ?
#
loop_
_entity_poly.entity_id
_entity_poly.type
_entity_poly.pdbx_seq_one_letter_code
_entity_poly.pdbx_strand_id
1 'polypeptide(L)'
;AAASSMSALKQPTIRVVAIIAEGVPESDTKQLIAYARANNKVVVIGPATVGGIQAGAFKIGDTAGTIDNIIHSKLYRPGSVGFVSKSVCCHFLILLLALFSS
;
A
#
# COMPACT_ATOMS: atom_id res chain seq x y z
N ALA A 1 -6.16 15.80 -3.67
CA ALA A 1 -5.30 14.71 -3.14
C ALA A 1 -3.86 15.16 -2.88
N ALA A 2 -3.17 15.77 -3.86
CA ALA A 2 -1.77 16.17 -3.71
C ALA A 2 -1.49 17.17 -2.57
N ALA A 3 -2.37 18.16 -2.36
CA ALA A 3 -2.22 19.15 -1.28
C ALA A 3 -2.26 18.51 0.11
N SER A 4 -3.18 17.56 0.35
CA SER A 4 -3.29 16.83 1.62
C SER A 4 -2.06 15.96 1.87
N SER A 5 -1.54 15.30 0.83
CA SER A 5 -0.31 14.50 0.91
C SER A 5 0.91 15.37 1.23
N MET A 6 1.00 16.58 0.65
CA MET A 6 2.07 17.53 0.97
C MET A 6 2.02 17.99 2.43
N SER A 7 0.84 18.28 2.97
CA SER A 7 0.68 18.63 4.39
C SER A 7 1.10 17.48 5.31
N ALA A 8 0.72 16.24 4.98
CA ALA A 8 1.16 15.06 5.72
C ALA A 8 2.69 14.86 5.65
N LEU A 9 3.29 15.09 4.48
CA LEU A 9 4.75 15.04 4.30
C LEU A 9 5.50 16.17 5.01
N LYS A 10 4.86 17.29 5.36
CA LYS A 10 5.48 18.33 6.19
C LYS A 10 5.55 17.95 7.67
N GLN A 11 4.67 17.06 8.13
CA GLN A 11 4.63 16.66 9.53
C GLN A 11 5.79 15.71 9.87
N PRO A 12 6.66 16.01 10.85
CA PRO A 12 7.87 15.23 11.13
C PRO A 12 7.56 13.83 11.70
N THR A 13 6.41 13.65 12.35
CA THR A 13 5.98 12.37 12.95
C THR A 13 5.64 11.31 11.92
N ILE A 14 5.21 11.72 10.72
CA ILE A 14 4.70 10.82 9.68
C ILE A 14 5.88 10.39 8.79
N ARG A 15 6.24 9.11 8.88
CA ARG A 15 7.34 8.51 8.09
C ARG A 15 6.86 7.88 6.78
N VAL A 16 5.61 7.39 6.77
CA VAL A 16 5.04 6.65 5.65
C VAL A 16 3.69 7.25 5.27
N VAL A 17 3.52 7.56 3.98
CA VAL A 17 2.24 8.06 3.42
C VAL A 17 1.83 7.15 2.26
N ALA A 18 0.58 6.70 2.29
CA ALA A 18 -0.07 5.96 1.20
C ALA A 18 -1.11 6.87 0.52
N ILE A 19 -1.07 6.96 -0.81
CA ILE A 19 -1.94 7.84 -1.59
C ILE A 19 -2.89 6.98 -2.41
N ILE A 20 -4.13 6.83 -1.96
CA ILE A 20 -5.12 5.95 -2.62
C ILE A 20 -5.81 6.64 -3.80
N ALA A 21 -5.70 7.98 -3.90
CA ALA A 21 -6.42 8.76 -4.90
C ALA A 21 -6.07 8.36 -6.34
N GLU A 22 -7.08 8.02 -7.13
CA GLU A 22 -6.98 7.82 -8.58
C GLU A 22 -6.92 9.16 -9.32
N GLY A 23 -6.27 9.20 -10.48
CA GLY A 23 -6.26 10.39 -11.35
C GLY A 23 -5.43 11.57 -10.84
N VAL A 24 -4.44 11.34 -9.96
CA VAL A 24 -3.49 12.39 -9.59
C VAL A 24 -2.57 12.68 -10.78
N PRO A 25 -2.43 13.95 -11.22
CA PRO A 25 -1.57 14.30 -12.34
C PRO A 25 -0.10 13.97 -12.03
N GLU A 26 0.61 13.48 -13.04
CA GLU A 26 2.00 13.00 -12.89
C GLU A 26 2.98 14.10 -12.45
N SER A 27 2.68 15.37 -12.75
CA SER A 27 3.46 16.51 -12.27
C SER A 27 3.49 16.58 -10.75
N ASP A 28 2.34 16.40 -10.11
CA ASP A 28 2.17 16.52 -8.67
C ASP A 28 2.80 15.31 -7.96
N THR A 29 2.67 14.13 -8.56
CA THR A 29 3.29 12.91 -8.02
C THR A 29 4.81 13.00 -8.04
N LYS A 30 5.39 13.55 -9.11
CA LYS A 30 6.84 13.83 -9.19
C LYS A 30 7.29 14.81 -8.10
N GLN A 31 6.54 15.89 -7.85
CA GLN A 31 6.84 16.84 -6.79
C GLN A 31 6.79 16.19 -5.39
N LEU A 32 5.78 15.36 -5.14
CA LEU A 32 5.64 14.59 -3.90
C LEU A 32 6.81 13.63 -3.67
N ILE A 33 7.24 12.90 -4.70
CA ILE A 33 8.38 11.97 -4.63
C ILE A 33 9.68 12.74 -4.37
N ALA A 34 9.90 13.86 -5.05
CA ALA A 34 11.08 14.70 -4.86
C ALA A 34 11.15 15.24 -3.42
N TYR A 35 10.02 15.77 -2.92
CA TYR A 35 9.92 16.27 -1.54
C TYR A 35 10.13 15.16 -0.50
N ALA A 36 9.56 13.98 -0.72
CA ALA A 36 9.71 12.83 0.17
C ALA A 36 11.17 12.34 0.22
N ARG A 37 11.83 12.22 -0.94
CA ARG A 37 13.26 11.88 -1.02
C ARG A 37 14.13 12.90 -0.29
N ALA A 38 13.88 14.19 -0.49
CA ALA A 38 14.64 15.24 0.19
C ALA A 38 14.49 15.20 1.73
N ASN A 39 13.33 14.76 2.23
CA ASN A 39 13.06 14.67 3.66
C ASN A 39 13.29 13.27 4.25
N ASN A 40 13.88 12.33 3.50
CA ASN A 40 14.04 10.92 3.89
C ASN A 40 12.74 10.25 4.37
N LYS A 41 11.60 10.66 3.80
CA LYS A 41 10.28 10.09 4.07
C LYS A 41 9.93 9.09 2.99
N VAL A 42 9.25 8.02 3.37
CA VAL A 42 8.91 6.94 2.44
C VAL A 42 7.48 7.14 1.95
N VAL A 43 7.31 7.50 0.67
CA VAL A 43 6.01 7.46 -0.01
C VAL A 43 5.92 6.08 -0.67
N VAL A 44 5.18 5.17 -0.04
CA VAL A 44 5.27 3.73 -0.35
C VAL A 44 4.24 3.27 -1.38
N ILE A 45 3.05 3.87 -1.41
CA ILE A 45 1.93 3.31 -2.17
C ILE A 45 1.32 4.43 -2.99
N GLY A 46 1.69 4.43 -4.28
CA GLY A 46 1.48 5.53 -5.22
C GLY A 46 0.01 5.82 -5.50
N PRO A 47 -0.29 6.91 -6.23
CA PRO A 47 -1.65 7.27 -6.59
C PRO A 47 -2.27 6.17 -7.46
N ALA A 48 -3.56 5.94 -7.27
CA ALA A 48 -4.34 4.84 -7.84
C ALA A 48 -3.97 3.44 -7.32
N THR A 49 -3.74 3.31 -6.02
CA THR A 49 -3.53 1.99 -5.39
C THR A 49 -4.48 1.80 -4.23
N VAL A 50 -5.02 0.59 -4.08
CA VAL A 50 -5.85 0.21 -2.92
C VAL A 50 -5.02 0.10 -1.63
N GLY A 51 -3.69 -0.01 -1.72
CA GLY A 51 -2.81 -0.16 -0.59
C GLY A 51 -1.91 -1.39 -0.69
N GLY A 52 -1.64 -1.97 0.47
CA GLY A 52 -0.87 -3.20 0.65
C GLY A 52 -1.23 -3.84 1.98
N ILE A 53 -0.98 -5.14 2.07
CA ILE A 53 -1.14 -5.91 3.29
C ILE A 53 0.15 -6.66 3.58
N GLN A 54 0.64 -6.55 4.80
CA GLN A 54 1.70 -7.36 5.35
C GLN A 54 1.09 -8.32 6.36
N ALA A 55 1.11 -9.61 6.02
CA ALA A 55 0.53 -10.67 6.83
C ALA A 55 1.11 -10.64 8.26
N GLY A 56 0.22 -10.62 9.26
CA GLY A 56 0.58 -10.55 10.67
C GLY A 56 1.15 -9.21 11.17
N ALA A 57 1.25 -8.16 10.34
CA ALA A 57 1.83 -6.87 10.75
C ALA A 57 0.91 -5.68 10.48
N PHE A 58 0.48 -5.46 9.24
CA PHE A 58 -0.20 -4.22 8.86
C PHE A 58 -1.09 -4.39 7.64
N LYS A 59 -2.30 -3.83 7.69
CA LYS A 59 -3.20 -3.73 6.54
C LYS A 59 -3.50 -2.26 6.25
N ILE A 60 -3.55 -1.91 4.98
CA ILE A 60 -3.79 -0.52 4.54
C ILE A 60 -5.17 -0.44 3.91
N GLY A 61 -6.05 0.35 4.51
CA GLY A 61 -7.41 0.56 4.03
C GLY A 61 -8.20 -0.75 3.93
N ASP A 62 -8.85 -0.93 2.78
CA ASP A 62 -9.72 -2.08 2.47
C ASP A 62 -8.97 -3.24 1.78
N THR A 63 -7.63 -3.24 1.86
CA THR A 63 -6.81 -4.29 1.26
C THR A 63 -7.13 -5.64 1.89
N ALA A 64 -7.31 -6.67 1.05
CA ALA A 64 -7.72 -8.05 1.35
C ALA A 64 -9.22 -8.32 1.54
N GLY A 65 -10.09 -7.30 1.55
CA GLY A 65 -11.55 -7.45 1.58
C GLY A 65 -12.08 -7.98 2.92
N THR A 66 -13.07 -8.88 2.86
CA THR A 66 -13.74 -9.43 4.05
C THR A 66 -12.80 -10.29 4.92
N ILE A 67 -13.17 -10.44 6.19
CA ILE A 67 -12.42 -11.25 7.16
C ILE A 67 -12.27 -12.70 6.70
N ASP A 68 -13.28 -13.25 6.02
CA ASP A 68 -13.27 -14.62 5.49
C ASP A 68 -12.10 -14.82 4.52
N ASN A 69 -11.80 -13.80 3.70
CA ASN A 69 -10.70 -13.86 2.75
C ASN A 69 -9.32 -13.80 3.43
N ILE A 70 -9.21 -13.05 4.54
CA ILE A 70 -8.00 -12.98 5.36
C ILE A 70 -7.70 -14.35 6.00
N ILE A 71 -8.74 -15.03 6.48
CA ILE A 71 -8.62 -16.37 7.09
C ILE A 71 -8.27 -17.41 6.02
N HIS A 72 -8.98 -17.41 4.89
CA HIS A 72 -8.69 -18.31 3.76
C HIS A 72 -7.27 -18.16 3.23
N SER A 73 -6.79 -16.92 3.15
CA SER A 73 -5.45 -16.60 2.67
C SER A 73 -4.36 -16.73 3.73
N LYS A 74 -4.70 -17.19 4.95
CA LYS A 74 -3.78 -17.33 6.10
C LYS A 74 -3.00 -16.06 6.43
N LEU A 75 -3.53 -14.87 6.12
CA LEU A 75 -2.83 -13.58 6.27
C LEU A 75 -2.71 -13.12 7.74
N TYR A 76 -3.30 -13.87 8.68
CA TYR A 76 -3.16 -13.63 10.11
C TYR A 76 -1.76 -13.99 10.65
N ARG A 77 -0.99 -14.80 9.93
CA ARG A 77 0.38 -15.19 10.30
C ARG A 77 1.36 -14.78 9.20
N PRO A 78 2.58 -14.31 9.55
CA PRO A 78 3.60 -14.05 8.54
C PRO A 78 3.96 -15.33 7.79
N GLY A 79 3.96 -15.26 6.46
CA GLY A 79 4.46 -16.30 5.56
C GLY A 79 5.84 -15.95 5.00
N SER A 80 6.37 -16.82 4.12
CA SER A 80 7.69 -16.64 3.49
C SER A 80 7.62 -16.05 2.07
N VAL A 81 6.44 -15.65 1.60
CA VAL A 81 6.23 -15.20 0.23
C VAL A 81 5.72 -13.76 0.21
N GLY A 82 6.40 -12.90 -0.55
CA GLY A 82 6.01 -11.52 -0.79
C GLY A 82 5.63 -11.31 -2.25
N PHE A 83 4.57 -10.53 -2.48
CA PHE A 83 4.09 -10.23 -3.82
C PHE A 83 3.80 -8.74 -3.98
N VAL A 84 4.18 -8.19 -5.13
CA VAL A 84 3.96 -6.80 -5.48
C VAL A 84 3.32 -6.75 -6.87
N SER A 85 2.12 -6.17 -6.95
CA SER A 85 1.46 -5.86 -8.21
C SER A 85 1.14 -4.39 -8.30
N LYS A 86 1.22 -3.85 -9.52
CA LYS A 86 0.70 -2.53 -9.86
C LYS A 86 -0.83 -2.52 -9.92
N SER A 87 -1.45 -3.68 -10.19
CA SER A 87 -2.90 -3.77 -10.39
C SER A 87 -3.66 -3.94 -9.08
N VAL A 88 -4.86 -3.36 -9.04
CA VAL A 88 -5.82 -3.48 -7.95
C VAL A 88 -6.34 -4.92 -7.77
N CYS A 89 -6.17 -5.80 -8.78
CA CYS A 89 -6.53 -7.22 -8.73
C CYS A 89 -5.72 -8.08 -7.74
N CYS A 90 -4.95 -7.47 -6.84
CA CYS A 90 -4.11 -8.14 -5.87
C CYS A 90 -4.87 -9.18 -5.02
N HIS A 91 -6.19 -9.01 -4.83
CA HIS A 91 -7.04 -9.96 -4.09
C HIS A 91 -6.99 -11.39 -4.66
N PHE A 92 -7.02 -11.55 -5.98
CA PHE A 92 -7.03 -12.89 -6.60
C PHE A 92 -5.67 -13.58 -6.47
N LEU A 93 -4.59 -12.82 -6.56
CA LEU A 93 -3.25 -13.38 -6.44
C LEU A 93 -2.85 -13.72 -5.00
N ILE A 94 -3.36 -12.98 -4.02
CA ILE A 94 -3.18 -13.32 -2.60
C ILE A 94 -3.74 -14.73 -2.32
N LEU A 95 -4.90 -15.07 -2.90
CA LEU A 95 -5.48 -16.40 -2.79
C LEU A 95 -4.59 -17.49 -3.43
N LEU A 96 -4.04 -17.20 -4.62
CA LEU A 96 -3.16 -18.12 -5.33
C LEU A 96 -1.86 -18.40 -4.54
N LEU A 97 -1.27 -17.37 -3.94
CA LEU A 97 -0.06 -17.51 -3.14
C LEU A 97 -0.30 -18.24 -1.82
N ALA A 98 -1.50 -18.13 -1.25
CA ALA A 98 -1.89 -18.90 -0.08
C ALA A 98 -1.94 -20.42 -0.37
N LEU A 99 -2.26 -20.81 -1.61
CA LEU A 99 -2.22 -22.22 -2.03
C LEU A 99 -0.80 -22.77 -2.09
N PHE A 100 0.20 -21.96 -2.47
CA PHE A 100 1.61 -22.38 -2.55
C PHE A 100 2.36 -22.37 -1.21
N SER A 101 1.78 -21.81 -0.14
CA SER A 101 2.38 -21.82 1.22
C SER A 101 1.92 -23.02 2.09
N SER A 102 1.58 -24.15 1.48
CA SER A 102 1.29 -25.42 2.20
C SER A 102 2.42 -26.41 2.08
#